data_AF-A0A8I1KXF9-F1
#
_entry.id   AF-A0A8I1KXF9-F1
#
_cell.length_a   1.000
_cell.length_b   1.000
_cell.length_c   1.000
_cell.angle_alpha   90.00
_cell.angle_beta   90.00
_cell.angle_gamma   90.00
#
_symmetry.space_group_name_H-M   'P 1'
#
loop_
_entity.id
_entity.type
_entity.pdbx_description
1 polymer ?
#
loop_
_entity_poly.entity_id
_entity_poly.type
_entity_poly.pdbx_seq_one_letter_code
_entity_poly.pdbx_strand_id
1 'polypeptide(L)'
;MTNLITAQEAFAALQKGKNILCRPSGDMLDFADLSEFPATVFAMSGYEYCIKPELIELAGITFTKPLTIDEYEEGQDVFVITTYSPSIYVVNFKTTALIDSINCGFVQRDAENAKLQLKALSKALGFEVSDDLSVIRLGDEKKKQRGKKSKAEKSIEVISAEIQPTIVITEQTNVTTSEDLLVPETNEPKVDPEYQQTLDTLLQRVKESKTPAEVNAVYRYTRTWDDEQMKPILLATHKRLEELEKEKASANEPPSLMVQIQTAPDLTTLDALEIDVAARDPQIQSRLMDFVKKRRFELENPAVSQPEADPDYLLVDGF
;
A
#
# COMPACT_ATOMS: atom_id res chain seq x y z
N MET A 1 11.72 14.42 29.26
CA MET A 1 10.53 15.14 29.77
C MET A 1 9.80 14.19 30.70
N THR A 2 9.79 14.45 32.00
CA THR A 2 8.97 13.70 32.95
C THR A 2 7.56 14.28 32.90
N ASN A 3 6.66 13.61 32.17
CA ASN A 3 5.24 13.87 32.25
C ASN A 3 4.77 13.48 33.66
N LEU A 4 4.76 14.46 34.56
CA LEU A 4 4.25 14.28 35.91
C LEU A 4 2.74 14.10 35.84
N ILE A 5 2.24 13.09 36.53
CA ILE A 5 0.81 12.78 36.61
C ILE A 5 0.31 12.94 38.04
N THR A 6 -0.98 13.17 38.19
CA THR A 6 -1.64 13.24 39.49
C THR A 6 -1.69 11.86 40.16
N ALA A 7 -1.88 11.83 41.48
CA ALA A 7 -2.05 10.57 42.21
C ALA A 7 -3.24 9.73 41.68
N GLN A 8 -4.31 10.39 41.21
CA GLN A 8 -5.48 9.73 40.65
C GLN A 8 -5.19 9.11 39.28
N GLU A 9 -4.50 9.83 38.40
CA GLU A 9 -4.06 9.32 37.09
C GLU A 9 -3.04 8.19 37.25
N ALA A 10 -2.14 8.31 38.22
CA ALA A 10 -1.21 7.26 38.60
C ALA A 10 -1.98 6.01 39.02
N PHE A 11 -2.90 6.10 39.98
CA PHE A 11 -3.69 4.95 40.38
C PHE A 11 -4.47 4.32 39.22
N ALA A 12 -5.06 5.12 38.33
CA ALA A 12 -5.73 4.63 37.12
C ALA A 12 -4.77 3.93 36.15
N ALA A 13 -3.55 4.45 35.96
CA ALA A 13 -2.52 3.81 35.16
C ALA A 13 -2.06 2.47 35.76
N LEU A 14 -2.00 2.38 37.09
CA LEU A 14 -1.67 1.14 37.81
C LEU A 14 -2.75 0.08 37.60
N GLN A 15 -4.02 0.48 37.65
CA GLN A 15 -5.16 -0.41 37.34
C GLN A 15 -5.13 -0.93 35.90
N LYS A 16 -4.59 -0.14 34.96
CA LYS A 16 -4.35 -0.55 33.56
C LYS A 16 -3.08 -1.40 33.39
N GLY A 17 -2.42 -1.80 34.48
CA GLY A 17 -1.22 -2.63 34.46
C GLY A 17 0.07 -1.89 34.06
N LYS A 18 0.09 -0.56 34.08
CA LYS A 18 1.29 0.23 33.80
C LYS A 18 2.17 0.35 35.05
N ASN A 19 3.48 0.37 34.85
CA ASN A 19 4.44 0.61 35.91
C ASN A 19 4.55 2.10 36.23
N ILE A 20 4.56 2.45 37.51
CA ILE A 20 4.58 3.83 37.98
C ILE A 20 5.80 4.02 38.86
N LEU A 21 6.47 5.14 38.63
CA LEU A 21 7.53 5.59 39.51
C LEU A 21 7.01 6.74 40.39
N CYS A 22 7.55 6.80 41.60
CA CYS A 22 7.21 7.81 42.59
C CYS A 22 8.49 8.49 43.10
N ARG A 23 8.36 9.76 43.48
CA ARG A 23 9.36 10.47 44.28
C ARG A 23 8.71 11.46 45.23
N PRO A 24 9.35 11.83 46.35
CA PRO A 24 8.92 12.96 47.16
C PRO A 24 9.02 14.27 46.37
N SER A 25 8.03 15.15 46.51
CA SER A 25 7.97 16.43 45.79
C SER A 25 9.04 17.39 46.29
N GLY A 26 9.71 18.06 45.36
CA GLY A 26 10.82 18.97 45.66
C GLY A 26 12.13 18.27 46.02
N ASP A 27 12.16 16.94 45.99
CA ASP A 27 13.40 16.17 46.14
C ASP A 27 14.16 16.12 44.82
N MET A 28 15.49 16.20 44.90
CA MET A 28 16.39 16.11 43.75
C MET A 28 16.67 14.66 43.36
N LEU A 29 16.11 13.71 44.12
CA LEU A 29 16.22 12.28 43.87
C LEU A 29 15.48 11.86 42.59
N ASP A 30 16.03 10.81 41.98
CA ASP A 30 15.44 10.14 40.84
C ASP A 30 14.15 9.41 41.22
N PHE A 31 13.31 9.20 40.22
CA PHE A 31 12.07 8.43 40.34
C PHE A 31 12.37 6.96 40.67
N ALA A 32 11.81 6.47 41.78
CA ALA A 32 11.98 5.10 42.25
C ALA A 32 10.71 4.27 42.05
N ASP A 33 10.86 2.94 42.03
CA ASP A 33 9.72 2.02 41.85
C ASP A 33 8.76 2.13 43.05
N LEU A 34 7.45 2.02 42.77
CA LEU A 34 6.40 2.20 43.79
C LEU A 34 6.53 1.22 44.97
N SER A 35 7.20 0.08 44.79
CA SER A 35 7.46 -0.92 45.85
C SER A 35 8.35 -0.39 46.98
N GLU A 36 9.12 0.67 46.73
CA GLU A 36 9.98 1.30 47.75
C GLU A 36 9.20 2.23 48.67
N PHE A 37 7.93 2.51 48.36
CA PHE A 37 7.08 3.44 49.07
C PHE A 37 5.88 2.75 49.75
N PRO A 38 5.34 3.32 50.84
CA PRO A 38 4.14 2.80 51.46
C PRO A 38 2.91 2.99 50.57
N ALA A 39 1.94 2.07 50.61
CA ALA A 39 0.72 2.15 49.80
C ALA A 39 -0.12 3.43 50.01
N THR A 40 0.13 4.17 51.09
CA THR A 40 -0.51 5.45 51.41
C THR A 40 -0.04 6.61 50.54
N VAL A 41 0.99 6.46 49.71
CA VAL A 41 1.52 7.56 48.89
C VAL A 41 0.44 8.25 48.05
N PHE A 42 -0.49 7.48 47.47
CA PHE A 42 -1.58 8.06 46.66
C PHE A 42 -2.55 8.96 47.43
N ALA A 43 -2.60 8.84 48.77
CA ALA A 43 -3.43 9.67 49.63
C ALA A 43 -2.66 10.83 50.27
N MET A 44 -1.33 10.83 50.22
CA MET A 44 -0.49 11.86 50.81
C MET A 44 -0.20 12.98 49.81
N SER A 45 -0.24 14.23 50.28
CA SER A 45 0.29 15.36 49.52
C SER A 45 1.82 15.37 49.59
N GLY A 46 2.48 15.86 48.53
CA GLY A 46 3.94 15.96 48.48
C GLY A 46 4.65 14.78 47.81
N TYR A 47 3.97 14.02 46.94
CA TYR A 47 4.60 13.03 46.07
C TYR A 47 4.30 13.36 44.60
N GLU A 48 5.27 13.07 43.75
CA GLU A 48 5.20 13.21 42.30
C GLU A 48 5.25 11.83 41.66
N TYR A 49 4.45 11.63 40.61
CA TYR A 49 4.31 10.35 39.92
C TYR A 49 4.65 10.52 38.44
N CYS A 50 5.21 9.49 37.83
CA CYS A 50 5.28 9.38 36.38
C CYS A 50 5.12 7.92 35.93
N ILE A 51 4.67 7.74 34.69
CA ILE A 51 4.56 6.39 34.10
C ILE A 51 5.95 5.95 33.66
N LYS A 52 6.39 4.78 34.13
CA LYS A 52 7.62 4.13 33.67
C LYS A 52 7.41 3.70 32.22
N PRO A 53 8.18 4.21 31.23
CA PRO A 53 8.08 3.71 29.88
C PRO A 53 8.55 2.25 29.85
N GLU A 54 7.70 1.35 29.36
CA GLU A 54 8.08 -0.05 29.15
C GLU A 54 9.06 -0.10 27.98
N LEU A 55 10.22 -0.76 28.15
CA LEU A 55 11.26 -0.87 27.14
C LEU A 55 11.27 -2.28 26.52
N ILE A 56 11.58 -2.35 25.23
CA ILE A 56 11.76 -3.59 24.47
C ILE A 56 13.16 -3.59 23.88
N GLU A 57 13.81 -4.76 23.88
CA GLU A 57 15.08 -4.98 23.20
C GLU A 57 14.88 -5.83 21.93
N LEU A 58 15.36 -5.34 20.79
CA LEU A 58 15.35 -6.07 19.52
C LEU A 58 16.68 -5.84 18.79
N ALA A 59 17.31 -6.92 18.33
CA ALA A 59 18.61 -6.88 17.64
C ALA A 59 19.73 -6.11 18.39
N GLY A 60 19.68 -6.12 19.74
CA GLY A 60 20.61 -5.40 20.61
C GLY A 60 20.39 -3.87 20.65
N ILE A 61 19.20 -3.42 20.26
CA ILE A 61 18.76 -2.02 20.34
C ILE A 61 17.54 -1.98 21.25
N THR A 62 17.61 -1.13 22.27
CA THR A 62 16.51 -0.91 23.22
C THR A 62 15.70 0.32 22.82
N PHE A 63 14.38 0.21 22.83
CA PHE A 63 13.45 1.32 22.55
C PHE A 63 12.16 1.16 23.34
N THR A 64 11.35 2.21 23.45
CA THR A 64 10.06 2.15 24.16
C THR A 64 9.07 1.24 23.47
N LYS A 65 8.25 0.53 24.24
CA LYS A 65 7.15 -0.27 23.71
C LYS A 65 6.24 0.59 22.81
N PRO A 66 5.88 0.10 21.61
CA PRO A 66 5.01 0.83 20.69
C PRO A 66 3.72 1.31 21.36
N LEU A 67 3.20 2.43 20.88
CA LEU A 67 1.95 2.99 21.34
C LEU A 67 0.80 2.02 21.06
N THR A 68 -0.05 1.78 22.05
CA THR A 68 -1.28 0.99 21.88
C THR A 68 -2.49 1.89 21.69
N ILE A 69 -3.57 1.34 21.12
CA ILE A 69 -4.78 2.13 20.80
C ILE A 69 -5.45 2.71 22.05
N ASP A 70 -5.36 2.03 23.19
CA ASP A 70 -5.91 2.50 24.48
C ASP A 70 -5.16 3.71 25.07
N GLU A 71 -3.98 3.98 24.54
CA GLU A 71 -3.10 5.07 24.94
C GLU A 71 -3.07 6.22 23.93
N TYR A 72 -3.72 6.03 22.79
CA TYR A 72 -3.81 7.04 21.74
C TYR A 72 -4.93 8.03 22.05
N GLU A 73 -4.59 9.32 22.07
CA GLU A 73 -5.53 10.41 22.17
C GLU A 73 -5.69 11.12 20.82
N GLU A 74 -6.93 11.42 20.42
CA GLU A 74 -7.20 12.09 19.15
C GLU A 74 -6.64 13.52 19.17
N GLY A 75 -5.89 13.89 18.12
CA GLY A 75 -5.17 15.17 18.06
C GLY A 75 -3.72 15.11 18.56
N GLN A 76 -3.27 14.00 19.15
CA GLN A 76 -1.89 13.83 19.59
C GLN A 76 -0.94 13.59 18.40
N ASP A 77 0.19 14.29 18.37
CA ASP A 77 1.31 14.01 17.44
C ASP A 77 1.89 12.62 17.76
N VAL A 78 1.75 11.68 16.82
CA VAL A 78 2.32 10.33 16.90
C VAL A 78 3.22 10.04 15.71
N PHE A 79 4.20 9.16 15.91
CA PHE A 79 5.27 8.89 14.94
C PHE A 79 5.07 7.50 14.33
N VAL A 80 4.60 7.47 13.08
CA VAL A 80 4.34 6.26 12.32
C VAL A 80 5.58 5.85 11.54
N ILE A 81 5.99 4.60 11.71
CA ILE A 81 7.20 4.02 11.09
C ILE A 81 6.81 3.33 9.78
N THR A 82 7.51 3.67 8.69
CA THR A 82 7.35 2.96 7.41
C THR A 82 8.60 2.15 7.09
N THR A 83 8.40 0.89 6.69
CA THR A 83 9.49 -0.06 6.39
C THR A 83 9.82 -0.15 4.90
N TYR A 84 8.87 0.10 4.00
CA TYR A 84 9.09 0.05 2.55
C TYR A 84 10.02 1.17 2.05
N SER A 85 9.82 2.38 2.55
CA SER A 85 10.75 3.49 2.47
C SER A 85 11.10 3.89 3.90
N PRO A 86 12.36 3.74 4.37
CA PRO A 86 12.74 4.05 5.74
C PRO A 86 12.51 5.54 6.06
N SER A 87 11.35 5.84 6.61
CA SER A 87 10.91 7.18 6.97
C SER A 87 9.96 7.11 8.15
N ILE A 88 9.85 8.23 8.85
CA ILE A 88 8.96 8.36 10.00
C ILE A 88 7.99 9.50 9.69
N TYR A 89 6.70 9.21 9.74
CA TYR A 89 5.65 10.20 9.51
C TYR A 89 5.07 10.67 10.84
N VAL A 90 4.94 11.98 11.01
CA VAL A 90 4.21 12.55 12.13
C VAL A 90 2.75 12.71 11.72
N VAL A 91 1.86 12.08 12.45
CA VAL A 91 0.41 12.08 12.21
C VAL A 91 -0.28 12.59 13.47
N ASN A 92 -1.22 13.52 13.30
CA ASN A 92 -1.97 14.10 14.42
C ASN A 92 -3.49 13.93 14.29
N PHE A 93 -3.95 13.25 13.23
CA PHE A 93 -5.37 13.01 12.98
C PHE A 93 -5.66 11.51 12.92
N LYS A 94 -6.84 11.14 13.42
CA LYS A 94 -7.26 9.74 13.48
C LYS A 94 -7.71 9.27 12.09
N THR A 95 -7.10 8.20 11.60
CA THR A 95 -7.49 7.51 10.35
C THR A 95 -7.50 6.01 10.55
N THR A 96 -8.17 5.28 9.66
CA THR A 96 -8.12 3.81 9.62
C THR A 96 -6.68 3.32 9.46
N ALA A 97 -5.90 3.93 8.56
CA ALA A 97 -4.50 3.60 8.35
C ALA A 97 -3.62 3.83 9.60
N LEU A 98 -3.89 4.89 10.36
CA LEU A 98 -3.20 5.12 11.64
C LEU A 98 -3.55 4.04 12.66
N ILE A 99 -4.84 3.70 12.79
CA ILE A 99 -5.30 2.66 13.72
C ILE A 99 -4.66 1.31 13.36
N ASP A 100 -4.62 0.95 12.08
CA ASP A 100 -3.97 -0.28 11.61
C ASP A 100 -2.47 -0.27 11.92
N SER A 101 -1.80 0.87 11.73
CA SER A 101 -0.39 1.04 12.08
C SER A 101 -0.13 0.88 13.58
N ILE A 102 -1.02 1.43 14.43
CA ILE A 102 -0.97 1.28 15.89
C ILE A 102 -1.13 -0.20 16.27
N ASN A 103 -2.14 -0.87 15.71
CA ASN A 103 -2.41 -2.29 15.99
C ASN A 103 -1.28 -3.21 15.52
N CYS A 104 -0.56 -2.83 14.48
CA CYS A 104 0.62 -3.56 14.00
C CYS A 104 1.90 -3.19 14.76
N GLY A 105 1.85 -2.28 15.73
CA GLY A 105 3.00 -1.89 16.55
C GLY A 105 4.01 -0.98 15.84
N PHE A 106 3.61 -0.27 14.78
CA PHE A 106 4.50 0.62 14.00
C PHE A 106 4.37 2.10 14.41
N VAL A 107 3.85 2.40 15.59
CA VAL A 107 3.62 3.77 16.06
C VAL A 107 4.30 4.03 17.40
N GLN A 108 4.98 5.17 17.50
CA GLN A 108 5.69 5.61 18.69
C GLN A 108 5.22 7.00 19.16
N ARG A 109 5.51 7.29 20.43
CA ARG A 109 5.20 8.58 21.08
C ARG A 109 6.18 9.69 20.73
N ASP A 110 7.38 9.31 20.29
CA ASP A 110 8.47 10.22 20.02
C ASP A 110 9.31 9.76 18.82
N ALA A 111 10.02 10.73 18.23
CA ALA A 111 10.83 10.51 17.04
C ALA A 111 12.07 9.63 17.31
N GLU A 112 12.65 9.72 18.50
CA GLU A 112 13.90 9.01 18.82
C GLU A 112 13.63 7.50 18.94
N ASN A 113 12.60 7.11 19.67
CA ASN A 113 12.15 5.74 19.77
C ASN A 113 11.62 5.20 18.43
N ALA A 114 10.98 6.05 17.61
CA ALA A 114 10.61 5.67 16.24
C ALA A 114 11.84 5.31 15.39
N LYS A 115 12.92 6.11 15.48
CA LYS A 115 14.19 5.83 14.79
C LYS A 115 14.85 4.55 15.33
N LEU A 116 14.91 4.39 16.65
CA LEU A 116 15.49 3.20 17.28
C LEU A 116 14.72 1.93 16.89
N GLN A 117 13.39 1.97 16.91
CA GLN A 117 12.55 0.85 16.48
C GLN A 117 12.76 0.49 15.02
N LEU A 118 12.80 1.48 14.12
CA LEU A 118 13.05 1.24 12.69
C LEU A 118 14.45 0.65 12.46
N LYS A 119 15.46 1.14 13.17
CA LYS A 119 16.83 0.60 13.14
C LYS A 119 16.88 -0.84 13.67
N ALA A 120 16.17 -1.11 14.76
CA ALA A 120 16.07 -2.43 15.36
C ALA A 120 15.39 -3.45 14.43
N LEU A 121 14.27 -3.07 13.82
CA LEU A 121 13.55 -3.87 12.82
C LEU A 121 14.43 -4.17 11.60
N SER A 122 15.09 -3.14 11.07
CA SER A 122 15.95 -3.28 9.89
C SER A 122 17.12 -4.22 10.17
N LYS A 123 17.78 -4.02 11.32
CA LYS A 123 18.89 -4.87 11.76
C LYS A 123 18.45 -6.32 12.02
N ALA A 124 17.26 -6.52 12.60
CA ALA A 124 16.69 -7.86 12.81
C ALA A 124 16.42 -8.58 11.48
N LEU A 125 16.08 -7.85 10.42
CA LEU A 125 15.86 -8.37 9.07
C LEU A 125 17.14 -8.48 8.23
N GLY A 126 18.30 -8.05 8.74
CA GLY A 126 19.59 -8.11 8.04
C GLY A 126 19.90 -6.90 7.15
N PHE A 127 19.19 -5.79 7.31
CA PHE A 127 19.44 -4.53 6.58
C PHE A 127 19.99 -3.45 7.50
N GLU A 128 20.91 -2.64 6.98
CA GLU A 128 21.39 -1.42 7.66
C GLU A 128 20.64 -0.20 7.11
N VAL A 129 20.03 0.55 8.02
CA VAL A 129 19.40 1.84 7.72
C VAL A 129 20.30 2.95 8.22
N SER A 130 20.57 3.94 7.36
CA SER A 130 21.37 5.12 7.69
C SER A 130 20.79 5.89 8.89
N ASP A 131 21.65 6.53 9.67
CA ASP A 131 21.24 7.33 10.82
C ASP A 131 20.46 8.61 10.42
N ASP A 132 20.54 9.02 9.15
CA ASP A 132 19.83 10.15 8.55
C ASP A 132 18.36 9.82 8.21
N LEU A 133 17.60 9.37 9.21
CA LEU A 133 16.17 9.11 9.06
C LEU A 133 15.38 10.41 8.99
N SER A 134 14.67 10.60 7.87
CA SER A 134 13.78 11.74 7.69
C SER A 134 12.48 11.56 8.49
N VAL A 135 12.20 12.56 9.34
CA VAL A 135 10.94 12.70 10.07
C VAL A 135 10.12 13.76 9.32
N ILE A 136 8.97 13.36 8.77
CA ILE A 136 8.17 14.19 7.87
C ILE A 136 6.77 14.31 8.46
N ARG A 137 6.21 15.53 8.55
CA ARG A 137 4.79 15.68 8.89
C ARG A 137 3.94 15.21 7.72
N LEU A 138 2.95 14.37 7.99
CA LEU A 138 2.06 13.87 6.96
C LEU A 138 1.32 15.05 6.31
N GLY A 139 1.61 15.33 5.04
CA GLY A 139 1.13 16.50 4.30
C GLY A 139 2.22 17.54 3.93
N ASP A 140 3.34 17.57 4.67
CA ASP A 140 4.49 18.46 4.43
C ASP A 140 5.61 17.76 3.64
N GLU A 141 5.28 16.73 2.85
CA GLU A 141 6.27 16.08 2.00
C GLU A 141 6.90 17.15 1.09
N LYS A 142 8.23 17.33 1.21
CA LYS A 142 8.98 18.20 0.30
C LYS A 142 8.71 17.70 -1.12
N LYS A 143 7.86 18.43 -1.87
CA LYS A 143 7.67 18.22 -3.32
C LYS A 143 9.07 18.10 -3.90
N LYS A 144 9.43 16.93 -4.43
CA LYS A 144 10.70 16.73 -5.12
C LYS A 144 10.86 17.86 -6.12
N GLN A 145 11.74 18.82 -5.82
CA GLN A 145 12.17 19.79 -6.80
C GLN A 145 12.74 18.96 -7.94
N ARG A 146 12.05 19.01 -9.10
CA ARG A 146 12.60 18.53 -10.36
C ARG A 146 13.99 19.12 -10.49
N GLY A 147 15.01 18.27 -10.40
CA GLY A 147 16.39 18.68 -10.67
C GLY A 147 16.45 19.33 -12.04
N LYS A 148 16.76 20.63 -12.07
CA LYS A 148 17.30 21.27 -13.27
C LYS A 148 18.64 20.61 -13.52
N LYS A 149 18.80 19.99 -14.71
CA LYS A 149 20.12 19.60 -15.23
C LYS A 149 21.03 20.83 -15.16
N SER A 150 22.16 20.63 -14.50
CA SER A 150 23.25 21.58 -14.29
C SER A 150 23.81 22.14 -15.59
N LYS A 151 24.11 23.44 -15.59
CA LYS A 151 25.26 24.00 -16.32
C LYS A 151 26.13 24.72 -15.29
N ALA A 152 27.39 24.31 -15.21
CA ALA A 152 28.36 24.74 -14.22
C ALA A 152 28.82 26.19 -14.43
N GLU A 153 29.13 26.90 -13.35
CA GLU A 153 30.38 27.67 -13.12
C GLU A 153 30.45 28.22 -11.69
N LYS A 154 31.68 28.30 -11.14
CA LYS A 154 32.09 28.66 -9.76
C LYS A 154 31.78 30.15 -9.45
N SER A 155 31.59 30.63 -8.21
CA SER A 155 32.65 30.93 -7.20
C SER A 155 32.05 31.60 -5.93
N ILE A 156 32.54 31.22 -4.73
CA ILE A 156 33.05 32.05 -3.60
C ILE A 156 32.14 33.04 -2.79
N GLU A 157 32.24 32.93 -1.44
CA GLU A 157 32.06 33.90 -0.31
C GLU A 157 30.68 34.58 -0.05
N VAL A 158 30.00 34.36 1.10
CA VAL A 158 30.19 34.91 2.48
C VAL A 158 29.34 36.18 2.76
N ILE A 159 28.49 36.08 3.81
CA ILE A 159 27.93 37.11 4.74
C ILE A 159 26.67 37.96 4.38
N SER A 160 25.76 37.93 5.37
CA SER A 160 24.82 38.94 5.91
C SER A 160 23.55 39.46 5.21
N ALA A 161 22.56 39.62 6.11
CA ALA A 161 21.66 40.75 6.34
C ALA A 161 20.18 40.61 5.91
N GLU A 162 19.34 40.66 6.95
CA GLU A 162 17.94 41.06 6.97
C GLU A 162 17.64 42.22 6.03
N ILE A 163 16.52 42.19 5.30
CA ILE A 163 15.63 43.35 5.16
C ILE A 163 14.21 42.86 4.78
N GLN A 164 13.19 43.15 5.59
CA GLN A 164 11.78 43.26 5.14
C GLN A 164 11.66 44.50 4.23
N PRO A 165 10.62 44.64 3.38
CA PRO A 165 9.58 45.59 3.79
C PRO A 165 8.16 45.33 3.23
N THR A 166 7.18 45.72 4.07
CA THR A 166 6.08 46.67 3.80
C THR A 166 5.00 46.40 2.74
N ILE A 167 3.78 46.37 3.29
CA ILE A 167 2.42 46.49 2.73
C ILE A 167 2.24 47.73 1.83
N VAL A 168 1.56 47.57 0.69
CA VAL A 168 0.70 48.62 0.10
C VAL A 168 -0.60 47.97 -0.40
N ILE A 169 -1.72 48.50 0.12
CA ILE A 169 -3.11 48.20 -0.21
C ILE A 169 -3.56 49.13 -1.36
N THR A 170 -4.31 48.58 -2.33
CA THR A 170 -5.38 49.25 -3.07
C THR A 170 -6.42 48.15 -3.39
N GLU A 171 -7.56 48.01 -2.69
CA GLU A 171 -8.84 48.72 -2.89
C GLU A 171 -9.27 48.74 -4.37
N GLN A 172 -10.45 48.30 -4.86
CA GLN A 172 -11.77 47.84 -4.39
C GLN A 172 -12.30 46.91 -5.54
N THR A 173 -13.34 46.07 -5.47
CA THR A 173 -14.72 46.23 -4.98
C THR A 173 -15.34 44.83 -4.84
N ASN A 174 -16.22 44.67 -3.87
CA ASN A 174 -16.89 43.42 -3.53
C ASN A 174 -18.40 43.70 -3.37
N VAL A 175 -19.22 42.70 -3.73
CA VAL A 175 -20.57 42.36 -3.19
C VAL A 175 -21.75 43.16 -3.79
N THR A 176 -22.81 42.53 -4.30
CA THR A 176 -23.97 42.02 -3.53
C THR A 176 -24.89 41.20 -4.46
N THR A 177 -25.06 39.89 -4.24
CA THR A 177 -26.23 39.19 -3.64
C THR A 177 -27.57 39.38 -4.36
N SER A 178 -28.19 38.27 -4.79
CA SER A 178 -29.64 38.01 -4.69
C SER A 178 -29.93 36.53 -4.99
N GLU A 179 -30.53 35.83 -4.03
CA GLU A 179 -31.34 34.62 -4.26
C GLU A 179 -32.57 34.98 -5.10
N ASP A 180 -33.10 34.05 -5.91
CA ASP A 180 -34.49 33.54 -5.85
C ASP A 180 -34.99 32.90 -7.19
N LEU A 181 -35.67 31.75 -7.05
CA LEU A 181 -36.58 30.97 -7.94
C LEU A 181 -36.12 30.28 -9.26
N LEU A 182 -35.97 28.94 -9.15
CA LEU A 182 -36.67 27.84 -9.89
C LEU A 182 -37.23 28.15 -11.30
N VAL A 183 -36.81 27.46 -12.39
CA VAL A 183 -37.21 26.12 -12.91
C VAL A 183 -36.23 25.69 -14.07
N PRO A 184 -36.28 24.48 -14.68
CA PRO A 184 -35.11 23.65 -14.94
C PRO A 184 -34.67 23.69 -16.42
N GLU A 185 -33.51 24.26 -16.71
CA GLU A 185 -32.90 24.01 -18.02
C GLU A 185 -32.14 22.68 -17.97
N THR A 186 -32.75 21.68 -18.61
CA THR A 186 -32.08 20.54 -19.23
C THR A 186 -30.97 21.07 -20.15
N ASN A 187 -29.80 21.33 -19.58
CA ASN A 187 -28.59 21.62 -20.33
C ASN A 187 -27.68 20.41 -20.19
N GLU A 188 -27.78 19.53 -21.19
CA GLU A 188 -26.74 18.56 -21.53
C GLU A 188 -25.37 19.24 -21.37
N PRO A 189 -24.41 18.64 -20.64
CA PRO A 189 -23.09 19.23 -20.57
C PRO A 189 -22.54 19.27 -21.99
N LYS A 190 -22.27 20.47 -22.50
CA LYS A 190 -21.47 20.65 -23.71
C LYS A 190 -20.11 20.05 -23.41
N VAL A 191 -19.97 18.76 -23.72
CA VAL A 191 -18.69 18.06 -23.75
C VAL A 191 -17.81 18.89 -24.66
N ASP A 192 -16.78 19.50 -24.08
CA ASP A 192 -15.80 20.28 -24.81
C ASP A 192 -15.32 19.41 -25.99
N PRO A 193 -15.52 19.82 -27.26
CA PRO A 193 -15.18 18.97 -28.41
C PRO A 193 -13.71 18.55 -28.40
N GLU A 194 -12.85 19.36 -27.79
CA GLU A 194 -11.43 19.06 -27.58
C GLU A 194 -11.22 17.91 -26.57
N TYR A 195 -12.03 17.85 -25.51
CA TYR A 195 -12.01 16.73 -24.56
C TYR A 195 -12.42 15.42 -25.23
N GLN A 196 -13.50 15.43 -26.03
CA GLN A 196 -13.95 14.19 -26.67
C GLN A 196 -12.94 13.67 -27.70
N GLN A 197 -12.35 14.55 -28.51
CA GLN A 197 -11.32 14.17 -29.48
C GLN A 197 -10.06 13.62 -28.80
N THR A 198 -9.63 14.23 -27.69
CA THR A 198 -8.48 13.75 -26.93
C THR A 198 -8.78 12.41 -26.25
N LEU A 199 -9.98 12.24 -25.69
CA LEU A 199 -10.44 10.97 -25.13
C LEU A 199 -10.41 9.84 -26.17
N ASP A 200 -11.02 10.06 -27.34
CA ASP A 200 -11.09 9.03 -28.38
C ASP A 200 -9.69 8.66 -28.90
N THR A 201 -8.80 9.64 -29.05
CA THR A 201 -7.40 9.41 -29.44
C THR A 201 -6.65 8.58 -28.39
N LEU A 202 -6.83 8.89 -27.10
CA LEU A 202 -6.18 8.15 -26.00
C LEU A 202 -6.74 6.74 -25.85
N LEU A 203 -8.06 6.56 -26.00
CA LEU A 203 -8.70 5.23 -26.00
C LEU A 203 -8.20 4.37 -27.17
N GLN A 204 -8.03 4.96 -28.35
CA GLN A 204 -7.46 4.27 -29.50
C GLN A 204 -6.01 3.83 -29.22
N ARG A 205 -5.21 4.72 -28.61
CA ARG A 205 -3.83 4.39 -28.20
C ARG A 205 -3.77 3.27 -27.16
N VAL A 206 -4.70 3.23 -26.20
CA VAL A 206 -4.81 2.12 -25.23
C VAL A 206 -5.05 0.81 -25.98
N LYS A 207 -6.00 0.78 -26.92
CA LYS A 207 -6.32 -0.43 -27.70
C LYS A 207 -5.14 -0.94 -28.55
N GLU A 208 -4.38 -0.03 -29.16
CA GLU A 208 -3.24 -0.37 -30.01
C GLU A 208 -1.97 -0.77 -29.23
N SER A 209 -1.94 -0.50 -27.92
CA SER A 209 -0.79 -0.81 -27.06
C SER A 209 -0.60 -2.32 -26.90
N LYS A 210 0.66 -2.76 -26.99
CA LYS A 210 1.06 -4.18 -26.89
C LYS A 210 1.78 -4.50 -25.60
N THR A 211 2.19 -3.47 -24.85
CA THR A 211 2.90 -3.65 -23.59
C THR A 211 2.23 -2.89 -22.46
N PRO A 212 2.32 -3.39 -21.21
CA PRO A 212 1.80 -2.67 -20.05
C PRO A 212 2.37 -1.25 -19.89
N ALA A 213 3.62 -1.05 -20.31
CA ALA A 213 4.28 0.26 -20.26
C ALA A 213 3.67 1.27 -21.24
N GLU A 214 3.28 0.83 -22.44
CA GLU A 214 2.60 1.67 -23.44
C GLU A 214 1.19 2.05 -22.98
N VAL A 215 0.45 1.09 -22.41
CA VAL A 215 -0.89 1.33 -21.84
C VAL A 215 -0.80 2.39 -20.73
N ASN A 216 0.14 2.24 -19.80
CA ASN A 216 0.33 3.18 -18.69
C ASN A 216 0.90 4.56 -19.13
N ALA A 217 1.45 4.68 -20.34
CA ALA A 217 1.95 5.97 -20.84
C ALA A 217 0.82 6.98 -21.08
N VAL A 218 -0.42 6.51 -21.25
CA VAL A 218 -1.60 7.34 -21.52
C VAL A 218 -1.88 8.32 -20.37
N TYR A 219 -1.58 7.96 -19.12
CA TYR A 219 -1.74 8.84 -17.96
C TYR A 219 -0.88 10.12 -17.99
N ARG A 220 0.17 10.16 -18.81
CA ARG A 220 0.97 11.39 -18.99
C ARG A 220 0.17 12.50 -19.66
N TYR A 221 -0.82 12.13 -20.47
CA TYR A 221 -1.64 13.06 -21.25
C TYR A 221 -2.92 13.48 -20.52
N THR A 222 -3.31 12.76 -19.46
CA THR A 222 -4.54 13.03 -18.67
C THR A 222 -4.24 13.74 -17.34
N ARG A 223 -3.06 14.35 -17.18
CA ARG A 223 -2.63 14.95 -15.91
C ARG A 223 -3.48 16.15 -15.48
N THR A 224 -4.11 16.83 -16.42
CA THR A 224 -4.94 18.02 -16.20
C THR A 224 -6.44 17.69 -16.15
N TRP A 225 -6.80 16.42 -16.29
CA TRP A 225 -8.19 15.98 -16.32
C TRP A 225 -8.74 15.85 -14.90
N ASP A 226 -10.04 16.07 -14.74
CA ASP A 226 -10.74 15.78 -13.49
C ASP A 226 -11.02 14.28 -13.32
N ASP A 227 -11.51 13.90 -12.12
CA ASP A 227 -11.78 12.51 -11.78
C ASP A 227 -12.88 11.88 -12.64
N GLU A 228 -13.84 12.67 -13.15
CA GLU A 228 -14.93 12.15 -13.97
C GLU A 228 -14.48 11.88 -15.41
N GLN A 229 -13.67 12.78 -15.93
CA GLN A 229 -13.00 12.70 -17.23
C GLN A 229 -12.01 11.54 -17.30
N MET A 230 -11.36 11.20 -16.19
CA MET A 230 -10.38 10.11 -16.14
C MET A 230 -11.00 8.71 -16.11
N LYS A 231 -12.23 8.55 -15.60
CA LYS A 231 -12.95 7.25 -15.50
C LYS A 231 -12.93 6.40 -16.79
N PRO A 232 -13.29 6.91 -17.98
CA PRO A 232 -13.31 6.10 -19.20
C PRO A 232 -11.92 5.55 -19.57
N ILE A 233 -10.87 6.34 -19.41
CA ILE A 233 -9.49 5.92 -19.70
C ILE A 233 -9.01 4.89 -18.68
N LEU A 234 -9.34 5.06 -17.41
CA LEU A 234 -8.99 4.10 -16.35
C LEU A 234 -9.59 2.72 -16.62
N LEU A 235 -10.88 2.67 -16.96
CA LEU A 235 -11.57 1.42 -17.29
C LEU A 235 -10.96 0.74 -18.53
N ALA A 236 -10.70 1.51 -19.59
CA ALA A 236 -10.09 0.98 -20.80
C ALA A 236 -8.67 0.45 -20.56
N THR A 237 -7.88 1.17 -19.76
CA THR A 237 -6.51 0.79 -19.37
C THR A 237 -6.52 -0.53 -18.60
N HIS A 238 -7.35 -0.62 -17.55
CA HIS A 238 -7.47 -1.85 -16.75
C HIS A 238 -7.85 -3.06 -17.61
N LYS A 239 -8.86 -2.89 -18.47
CA LYS A 239 -9.30 -3.93 -19.40
C LYS A 239 -8.17 -4.40 -20.32
N ARG A 240 -7.41 -3.47 -20.91
CA ARG A 240 -6.31 -3.83 -21.81
C ARG A 240 -5.15 -4.51 -21.08
N LEU A 241 -4.84 -4.09 -19.85
CA LEU A 241 -3.82 -4.76 -19.02
C LEU A 241 -4.22 -6.20 -18.72
N GLU A 242 -5.49 -6.44 -18.37
CA GLU A 242 -6.01 -7.79 -18.15
C GLU A 242 -5.94 -8.67 -19.42
N GLU A 243 -6.24 -8.10 -20.59
CA GLU A 243 -6.07 -8.80 -21.87
C GLU A 243 -4.60 -9.16 -22.14
N LEU A 244 -3.67 -8.23 -21.91
CA LEU A 244 -2.23 -8.49 -22.06
C LEU A 244 -1.70 -9.54 -21.08
N GLU A 245 -2.24 -9.59 -19.86
CA GLU A 245 -1.93 -10.63 -18.89
C GLU A 245 -2.47 -11.99 -19.35
N LYS A 246 -3.71 -12.06 -19.88
CA LYS A 246 -4.28 -13.28 -20.45
C LYS A 246 -3.50 -13.76 -21.68
N GLU A 247 -3.11 -12.87 -22.57
CA GLU A 247 -2.26 -13.18 -23.74
C GLU A 247 -0.89 -13.74 -23.27
N LYS A 248 -0.28 -13.14 -22.25
CA LYS A 248 1.00 -13.59 -21.68
C LYS A 248 0.88 -14.94 -20.96
N ALA A 249 -0.22 -15.17 -20.24
CA ALA A 249 -0.50 -16.44 -19.56
C ALA A 249 -0.73 -17.57 -20.58
N SER A 250 -1.55 -17.32 -21.60
CA SER A 250 -1.81 -18.30 -22.67
C SER A 250 -0.56 -18.64 -23.49
N ALA A 251 0.45 -17.76 -23.56
CA ALA A 251 1.67 -17.99 -24.32
C ALA A 251 2.79 -18.68 -23.52
N ASN A 252 2.82 -18.52 -22.20
CA ASN A 252 3.90 -19.05 -21.34
C ASN A 252 3.49 -20.24 -20.48
N GLU A 253 2.20 -20.50 -20.27
CA GLU A 253 1.78 -21.73 -19.60
C GLU A 253 1.67 -22.86 -20.63
N PRO A 254 2.49 -23.93 -20.52
CA PRO A 254 2.24 -25.11 -21.32
C PRO A 254 0.79 -25.56 -21.03
N PRO A 255 0.05 -26.03 -22.06
CA PRO A 255 -1.32 -26.48 -21.89
C PRO A 255 -1.41 -27.43 -20.69
N SER A 256 -2.50 -27.35 -19.92
CA SER A 256 -2.68 -28.20 -18.72
C SER A 256 -2.34 -29.65 -19.04
N LEU A 257 -1.70 -30.35 -18.11
CA LEU A 257 -1.27 -31.74 -18.29
C LEU A 257 -2.42 -32.66 -18.72
N MET A 258 -3.65 -32.36 -18.31
CA MET A 258 -4.87 -33.00 -18.80
C MET A 258 -5.07 -32.84 -20.32
N VAL A 259 -4.87 -31.62 -20.84
CA VAL A 259 -4.98 -31.33 -22.28
C VAL A 259 -3.86 -32.03 -23.04
N GLN A 260 -2.64 -32.02 -22.50
CA GLN A 260 -1.51 -32.74 -23.11
C GLN A 260 -1.79 -34.23 -23.24
N ILE A 261 -2.40 -34.86 -22.22
CA ILE A 261 -2.84 -36.26 -22.26
C ILE A 261 -3.88 -36.46 -23.35
N GLN A 262 -4.90 -35.60 -23.43
CA GLN A 262 -5.97 -35.73 -24.43
C GLN A 262 -5.48 -35.54 -25.88
N THR A 263 -4.47 -34.70 -26.09
CA THR A 263 -3.90 -34.43 -27.42
C THR A 263 -2.65 -35.25 -27.73
N ALA A 264 -2.29 -36.23 -26.90
CA ALA A 264 -1.07 -37.04 -27.09
C ALA A 264 -1.12 -37.74 -28.46
N PRO A 265 -0.13 -37.54 -29.35
CA PRO A 265 -0.16 -38.08 -30.71
C PRO A 265 0.05 -39.59 -30.79
N ASP A 266 0.78 -40.18 -29.85
CA ASP A 266 1.17 -41.59 -29.87
C ASP A 266 1.32 -42.16 -28.45
N LEU A 267 1.44 -43.49 -28.35
CA LEU A 267 1.55 -44.18 -27.07
C LEU A 267 2.82 -43.77 -26.31
N THR A 268 3.91 -43.49 -27.04
CA THR A 268 5.20 -43.07 -26.46
C THR A 268 5.09 -41.73 -25.73
N THR A 269 4.43 -40.74 -26.32
CA THR A 269 4.21 -39.44 -25.67
C THR A 269 3.24 -39.56 -24.51
N LEU A 270 2.23 -40.44 -24.61
CA LEU A 270 1.31 -40.71 -23.51
C LEU A 270 2.00 -41.37 -22.31
N ASP A 271 2.90 -42.32 -22.53
CA ASP A 271 3.69 -42.98 -21.48
C ASP A 271 4.59 -41.98 -20.72
N ALA A 272 5.20 -41.03 -21.43
CA ALA A 272 5.98 -39.96 -20.81
C ALA A 272 5.11 -39.06 -19.91
N LEU A 273 3.91 -38.71 -20.37
CA LEU A 273 2.95 -37.93 -19.56
C LEU A 273 2.44 -38.70 -18.35
N GLU A 274 2.33 -40.03 -18.42
CA GLU A 274 1.95 -40.88 -17.28
C GLU A 274 2.97 -40.80 -16.13
N ILE A 275 4.26 -40.68 -16.44
CA ILE A 275 5.32 -40.44 -15.46
C ILE A 275 5.10 -39.09 -14.76
N ASP A 276 4.79 -38.05 -15.54
CA ASP A 276 4.51 -36.71 -14.99
C ASP A 276 3.23 -36.69 -14.15
N VAL A 277 2.22 -37.49 -14.49
CA VAL A 277 1.02 -37.69 -13.64
C VAL A 277 1.43 -38.30 -12.31
N ALA A 278 2.25 -39.35 -12.30
CA ALA A 278 2.68 -40.02 -11.07
C ALA A 278 3.51 -39.11 -10.14
N ALA A 279 4.11 -38.05 -10.65
CA ALA A 279 4.79 -37.02 -9.86
C ALA A 279 3.84 -35.95 -9.25
N ARG A 280 2.55 -35.96 -9.57
CA ARG A 280 1.55 -35.00 -9.03
C ARG A 280 0.95 -35.44 -7.71
N ASP A 281 0.16 -34.55 -7.10
CA ASP A 281 -0.53 -34.82 -5.84
C ASP A 281 -1.52 -36.00 -5.99
N PRO A 282 -1.58 -36.93 -5.01
CA PRO A 282 -2.47 -38.10 -5.05
C PRO A 282 -3.94 -37.78 -5.32
N GLN A 283 -4.42 -36.61 -4.88
CA GLN A 283 -5.82 -36.19 -5.09
C GLN A 283 -6.12 -35.85 -6.55
N ILE A 284 -5.11 -35.44 -7.32
CA ILE A 284 -5.23 -35.05 -8.74
C ILE A 284 -4.83 -36.23 -9.66
N GLN A 285 -3.96 -37.12 -9.20
CA GLN A 285 -3.48 -38.29 -9.94
C GLN A 285 -4.63 -39.17 -10.47
N SER A 286 -5.62 -39.50 -9.63
CA SER A 286 -6.73 -40.39 -10.02
C SER A 286 -7.49 -39.87 -11.24
N ARG A 287 -7.81 -38.57 -11.25
CA ARG A 287 -8.52 -37.91 -12.34
C ARG A 287 -7.68 -37.85 -13.62
N LEU A 288 -6.38 -37.60 -13.52
CA LEU A 288 -5.49 -37.57 -14.68
C LEU A 288 -5.29 -38.97 -15.28
N MET A 289 -5.17 -40.00 -14.45
CA MET A 289 -5.06 -41.39 -14.89
C MET A 289 -6.29 -41.86 -15.66
N ASP A 290 -7.49 -41.35 -15.35
CA ASP A 290 -8.69 -41.66 -16.14
C ASP A 290 -8.60 -41.09 -17.56
N PHE A 291 -8.02 -39.89 -17.74
CA PHE A 291 -7.73 -39.35 -19.07
C PHE A 291 -6.65 -40.14 -19.80
N VAL A 292 -5.61 -40.61 -19.09
CA VAL A 292 -4.55 -41.46 -19.68
C VAL A 292 -5.15 -42.75 -20.22
N LYS A 293 -5.98 -43.44 -19.43
CA LYS A 293 -6.67 -44.67 -19.86
C LYS A 293 -7.54 -44.44 -21.08
N LYS A 294 -8.30 -43.33 -21.08
CA LYS A 294 -9.16 -42.97 -22.22
C LYS A 294 -8.33 -42.72 -23.48
N ARG A 295 -7.25 -41.93 -23.39
CA ARG A 295 -6.39 -41.66 -24.54
C ARG A 295 -5.67 -42.91 -25.03
N ARG A 296 -5.19 -43.75 -24.11
CA ARG A 296 -4.55 -45.03 -24.44
C ARG A 296 -5.49 -45.91 -25.26
N PHE A 297 -6.76 -45.98 -24.84
CA PHE A 297 -7.79 -46.71 -25.58
C PHE A 297 -8.05 -46.12 -26.98
N GLU A 298 -8.10 -44.80 -27.12
CA GLU A 298 -8.26 -44.13 -28.43
C GLU A 298 -7.06 -44.39 -29.37
N LEU A 299 -5.84 -44.42 -28.83
CA LEU A 299 -4.62 -44.69 -29.60
C LEU A 299 -4.47 -46.17 -29.97
N GLU A 300 -4.89 -47.09 -29.10
CA GLU A 300 -4.89 -48.54 -29.36
C GLU A 300 -6.03 -48.98 -30.28
N ASN A 301 -7.16 -48.26 -30.27
CA ASN A 301 -8.34 -48.53 -31.10
C ASN A 301 -8.69 -47.34 -32.00
N PRO A 302 -7.89 -47.08 -33.06
CA PRO A 302 -8.10 -45.94 -33.96
C PRO A 302 -9.45 -45.96 -34.71
N ALA A 303 -10.15 -47.10 -34.70
CA ALA A 303 -11.47 -47.25 -35.30
C ALA A 303 -12.61 -46.52 -34.53
N VAL A 304 -12.37 -46.10 -33.28
CA VAL A 304 -13.37 -45.38 -32.45
C VAL A 304 -13.21 -43.85 -32.56
N SER A 305 -12.12 -43.37 -33.17
CA SER A 305 -11.77 -41.96 -33.26
C SER A 305 -12.08 -41.31 -34.61
N GLN A 306 -12.87 -41.95 -35.47
CA GLN A 306 -13.47 -41.25 -36.60
C GLN A 306 -14.67 -40.43 -36.08
N PRO A 307 -14.69 -39.10 -36.24
CA PRO A 307 -15.97 -38.41 -36.35
C PRO A 307 -16.74 -39.12 -37.46
N GLU A 308 -18.02 -39.39 -37.24
CA GLU A 308 -18.92 -39.90 -38.28
C GLU A 308 -18.61 -39.18 -39.59
N ALA A 309 -18.09 -39.92 -40.57
CA ALA A 309 -18.03 -39.42 -41.92
C ALA A 309 -19.49 -39.14 -42.30
N ASP A 310 -19.78 -37.87 -42.61
CA ASP A 310 -21.04 -37.45 -43.21
C ASP A 310 -21.47 -38.52 -44.23
N PRO A 311 -22.71 -39.03 -44.18
CA PRO A 311 -23.17 -39.97 -45.18
C PRO A 311 -23.10 -39.26 -46.53
N ASP A 312 -22.17 -39.75 -47.35
CA ASP A 312 -21.95 -39.35 -48.73
C ASP A 312 -23.28 -39.53 -49.47
N TYR A 313 -24.04 -38.44 -49.62
CA TYR A 313 -25.23 -38.42 -50.46
C TYR A 313 -24.75 -38.59 -51.90
N LEU A 314 -24.62 -39.85 -52.31
CA LEU A 314 -24.44 -40.24 -53.69
C LEU A 314 -25.49 -39.52 -54.53
N LEU A 315 -25.02 -38.56 -55.32
CA LEU A 315 -25.65 -38.09 -56.53
C LEU A 315 -25.96 -39.31 -57.40
N VAL A 316 -27.21 -39.78 -57.32
CA VAL A 316 -27.81 -40.59 -58.38
C VAL A 316 -28.09 -39.63 -59.52
N ASP A 317 -27.10 -39.49 -60.40
CA ASP A 317 -27.37 -39.22 -61.81
C ASP A 317 -27.99 -40.49 -62.41
N GLY A 318 -29.18 -40.35 -62.99
CA GLY A 318 -29.85 -41.48 -63.62
C GLY A 318 -31.15 -41.15 -64.33
N PHE A 319 -30.99 -40.69 -65.58
CA PHE A 319 -31.90 -40.82 -66.74
C PHE A 319 -33.09 -39.86 -66.90
#